data_AF-A0A6J5TTF1-F1
#
_entry.id   AF-A0A6J5TTF1-F1
#
_cell.length_a   1.000
_cell.length_b   1.000
_cell.length_c   1.000
_cell.angle_alpha   90.00
_cell.angle_beta   90.00
_cell.angle_gamma   90.00
#
_symmetry.space_group_name_H-M   'P 1'
#
loop_
_entity.id
_entity.type
_entity.pdbx_description
1 polymer ?
#
loop_
_entity_poly.entity_id
_entity_poly.type
_entity_poly.pdbx_seq_one_letter_code
_entity_poly.pdbx_strand_id
1 'polypeptide(L)'
;MVPEEFNIPAMVLSFDTGALIREHVTKVSATQVKSLTFVHTKFGAKPAPQVAHFSSRGLDQINPSILKPEIIAPGVDVLAAFPPNKKYIFSGHQWQHPMLLEWAALLKAVHREWSPAAIRSAIMTTAYTDDNTHTTIKDKGVVFPPRP
;
A
#
# COMPACT_ATOMS: atom_id res chain seq x y z
N MET A 1 11.43 -12.87 2.24
CA MET A 1 10.62 -11.78 2.82
C MET A 1 11.58 -10.89 3.59
N VAL A 2 11.86 -9.69 3.11
CA VAL A 2 12.87 -8.80 3.70
C VAL A 2 12.17 -7.47 3.99
N PRO A 3 12.31 -6.88 5.18
CA PRO A 3 11.88 -5.50 5.40
C PRO A 3 12.55 -4.57 4.39
N GLU A 4 11.92 -3.45 4.05
CA GLU A 4 12.64 -2.41 3.31
C GLU A 4 13.72 -1.83 4.23
N GLU A 5 14.94 -2.33 4.09
CA GLU A 5 16.09 -1.90 4.87
C GLU A 5 16.91 -0.88 4.07
N PHE A 6 16.92 0.36 4.56
CA PHE A 6 17.86 1.38 4.09
C PHE A 6 19.14 1.28 4.92
N ASN A 7 20.14 0.56 4.40
CA ASN A 7 21.46 0.39 5.05
C ASN A 7 22.40 1.60 4.87
N ILE A 8 22.00 2.56 4.03
CA ILE A 8 22.67 3.85 3.84
C ILE A 8 21.63 4.97 3.91
N PRO A 9 21.99 6.18 4.37
CA PRO A 9 21.11 7.34 4.28
C PRO A 9 20.77 7.63 2.81
N ALA A 10 19.51 7.40 2.44
CA ALA A 10 19.00 7.62 1.09
C ALA A 10 17.60 8.26 1.15
N MET A 11 17.22 8.93 0.06
CA MET A 11 15.90 9.52 -0.11
C MET A 11 15.41 9.19 -1.51
N VAL A 12 14.19 8.67 -1.60
CA VAL A 12 13.49 8.47 -2.88
C VAL A 12 12.68 9.72 -3.18
N LEU A 13 12.88 10.28 -4.38
CA LEU A 13 12.23 11.50 -4.84
C LEU A 13 11.25 11.19 -5.98
N SER A 14 10.25 12.05 -6.17
CA SER A 14 9.46 12.03 -7.39
C SER A 14 10.33 12.37 -8.59
N PHE A 15 9.94 11.88 -9.76
CA PHE A 15 10.65 12.12 -11.02
C PHE A 15 10.85 13.62 -11.28
N ASP A 16 9.81 14.44 -11.12
CA ASP A 16 9.86 15.88 -11.37
C ASP A 16 10.87 16.60 -10.46
N THR A 17 10.86 16.26 -9.16
CA THR A 17 11.82 16.84 -8.21
C THR A 17 13.24 16.37 -8.51
N GLY A 18 13.40 15.08 -8.86
CA GLY A 18 14.68 14.51 -9.27
C GLY A 18 15.24 15.18 -10.53
N ALA A 19 14.39 15.51 -11.50
CA ALA A 19 14.78 16.21 -12.72
C ALA A 19 15.32 17.63 -12.43
N LEU A 20 14.64 18.38 -11.56
CA LEU A 20 15.08 19.72 -11.14
C LEU A 20 16.44 19.68 -10.41
N ILE A 21 16.64 18.71 -9.52
CA ILE A 21 17.91 18.54 -8.81
C ILE A 21 19.02 18.14 -9.80
N ARG A 22 18.72 17.22 -10.73
CA ARG A 22 19.68 16.80 -11.75
C ARG A 22 20.12 17.97 -12.61
N GLU A 23 19.18 18.81 -13.04
CA GLU A 23 19.47 20.03 -13.82
C GLU A 23 20.32 21.03 -13.01
N HIS A 24 20.03 21.18 -11.72
CA HIS A 24 20.81 22.06 -10.86
C HIS A 24 22.27 21.60 -10.71
N VAL A 25 22.49 20.30 -10.46
CA VAL A 25 23.83 19.73 -10.27
C VAL A 25 24.65 19.76 -11.56
N THR A 26 24.04 19.67 -12.74
CA THR A 26 24.78 19.73 -14.01
C THR A 26 25.15 21.15 -14.44
N LYS A 27 24.47 22.18 -13.94
CA LYS A 27 24.75 23.59 -14.29
C LYS A 27 25.78 24.26 -13.37
N VAL A 28 26.01 23.73 -12.17
CA VAL A 28 26.88 24.36 -11.16
C VAL A 28 28.10 23.48 -10.90
N SER A 29 29.31 24.02 -11.07
CA SER A 29 30.57 23.27 -10.97
C SER A 29 30.96 22.85 -9.54
N ALA A 30 30.26 23.33 -8.52
CA ALA A 30 30.54 23.06 -7.10
C ALA A 30 29.25 22.91 -6.27
N THR A 31 28.35 22.03 -6.68
CA THR A 31 27.12 21.76 -5.94
C THR A 31 27.41 21.02 -4.62
N GLN A 32 27.02 21.60 -3.49
CA GLN A 32 27.11 20.97 -2.17
C GLN A 32 25.72 20.61 -1.65
N VAL A 33 25.60 19.43 -1.03
CA VAL A 33 24.38 19.05 -0.30
C VAL A 33 24.23 19.96 0.91
N LYS A 34 23.18 20.78 0.94
CA LYS A 34 22.96 21.75 2.01
C LYS A 34 22.66 21.08 3.36
N SER A 35 21.69 20.18 3.38
CA SER A 35 21.33 19.38 4.57
C SER A 35 20.39 18.25 4.17
N LEU A 36 20.61 17.06 4.72
CA LEU A 36 19.67 15.94 4.66
C LEU A 36 19.19 15.66 6.08
N THR A 37 17.89 15.72 6.33
CA THR A 37 17.32 15.47 7.66
C THR A 37 16.26 14.39 7.54
N PHE A 38 16.34 13.38 8.41
CA PHE A 38 15.28 12.39 8.53
C PHE A 38 14.05 13.06 9.12
N VAL A 39 12.95 12.99 8.38
CA VAL A 39 11.66 13.52 8.82
C VAL A 39 10.89 12.40 9.51
N HIS A 40 10.14 12.74 10.55
CA HIS A 40 9.17 11.82 11.15
C HIS A 40 8.04 11.51 10.15
N THR A 41 7.37 10.38 10.33
CA THR A 41 6.20 9.96 9.55
C THR A 41 5.17 11.09 9.47
N LYS A 42 4.81 11.49 8.24
CA LYS A 42 3.77 12.49 7.99
C LYS A 42 2.43 11.80 7.72
N PHE A 43 1.38 12.24 8.40
CA PHE A 43 0.02 11.79 8.18
C PHE A 43 -0.73 12.71 7.20
N GLY A 44 -1.87 12.25 6.69
CA GLY A 44 -2.71 13.03 5.78
C GLY A 44 -2.28 12.98 4.32
N ALA A 45 -1.59 11.91 3.91
CA ALA A 45 -1.35 11.63 2.49
C ALA A 45 -2.68 11.60 1.72
N LYS A 46 -2.72 12.29 0.58
CA LYS A 46 -3.86 12.37 -0.32
C LYS A 46 -3.39 12.11 -1.76
N PRO A 47 -4.09 11.29 -2.54
CA PRO A 47 -5.25 10.46 -2.15
C PRO A 47 -4.83 9.23 -1.32
N ALA A 48 -5.69 8.80 -0.39
CA ALA A 48 -5.55 7.55 0.35
C ALA A 48 -6.92 6.97 0.75
N PRO A 49 -7.14 5.64 0.69
CA PRO A 49 -6.20 4.62 0.22
C PRO A 49 -6.03 4.63 -1.31
N GLN A 50 -4.98 3.96 -1.78
CA GLN A 50 -4.73 3.68 -3.19
C GLN A 50 -4.34 2.21 -3.36
N VAL A 51 -4.68 1.61 -4.51
CA VAL A 51 -4.20 0.25 -4.81
C VAL A 51 -2.70 0.30 -5.06
N ALA A 52 -1.95 -0.50 -4.31
CA ALA A 52 -0.50 -0.53 -4.41
C ALA A 52 -0.03 -1.00 -5.79
N HIS A 53 1.06 -0.42 -6.30
CA HIS A 53 1.59 -0.75 -7.62
C HIS A 53 1.95 -2.24 -7.78
N PHE A 54 2.35 -2.91 -6.69
CA PHE A 54 2.69 -4.34 -6.67
C PHE A 54 1.49 -5.28 -6.45
N SER A 55 0.28 -4.74 -6.19
CA SER A 55 -0.91 -5.58 -5.97
C SER A 55 -1.26 -6.35 -7.24
N SER A 56 -1.56 -7.64 -7.14
CA SER A 56 -2.05 -8.40 -8.29
C SER A 56 -3.41 -7.85 -8.75
N ARG A 57 -3.65 -7.92 -10.06
CA ARG A 57 -4.92 -7.57 -10.70
C ARG A 57 -5.56 -8.83 -11.28
N GLY A 58 -6.89 -8.86 -11.34
CA GLY A 58 -7.65 -9.93 -12.00
C GLY A 58 -7.59 -9.86 -13.53
N LEU A 59 -8.27 -10.77 -14.23
CA LEU A 59 -9.19 -11.81 -13.74
C LEU A 59 -8.48 -13.13 -13.40
N ASP A 60 -9.15 -13.96 -12.59
CA ASP A 60 -8.67 -15.32 -12.28
C ASP A 60 -8.62 -16.15 -13.57
N GLN A 61 -7.44 -16.68 -13.89
CA GLN A 61 -7.23 -17.50 -15.08
C GLN A 61 -7.92 -18.87 -14.97
N ILE A 62 -8.21 -19.34 -13.76
CA ILE A 62 -8.82 -20.65 -13.50
C ILE A 62 -10.34 -20.56 -13.56
N ASN A 63 -10.91 -19.49 -12.99
CA ASN A 63 -12.34 -19.26 -13.01
C ASN A 63 -12.68 -17.80 -13.36
N PRO A 64 -12.69 -17.45 -14.66
CA PRO A 64 -12.95 -16.08 -15.11
C PRO A 64 -14.32 -15.54 -14.71
N SER A 65 -15.28 -16.42 -14.40
CA SER A 65 -16.63 -16.06 -13.97
C SER A 65 -16.66 -15.46 -12.55
N ILE A 66 -15.57 -15.60 -11.77
CA ILE A 66 -15.46 -15.07 -10.42
C ILE A 66 -14.46 -13.91 -10.40
N LEU A 67 -14.92 -12.71 -10.07
CA LEU A 67 -14.08 -11.52 -9.97
C LEU A 67 -13.09 -11.64 -8.80
N LYS A 68 -11.80 -11.38 -9.08
CA LYS A 68 -10.70 -11.30 -8.13
C LYS A 68 -9.86 -10.04 -8.39
N PRO A 69 -9.20 -9.45 -7.37
CA PRO A 69 -9.37 -9.70 -5.93
C PRO A 69 -10.73 -9.18 -5.42
N GLU A 70 -11.17 -9.67 -4.25
CA GLU A 70 -12.52 -9.40 -3.73
C GLU A 70 -12.59 -8.18 -2.80
N ILE A 71 -11.50 -7.88 -2.09
CA ILE A 71 -11.41 -6.74 -1.18
C ILE A 71 -9.97 -6.23 -1.11
N ILE A 72 -9.83 -4.94 -0.82
CA ILE A 72 -8.56 -4.28 -0.55
C ILE A 72 -8.42 -3.97 0.95
N ALA A 73 -7.22 -4.13 1.48
CA ALA A 73 -6.89 -3.82 2.87
C ALA A 73 -5.51 -3.15 2.96
N PRO A 74 -5.17 -2.50 4.09
CA PRO A 74 -3.85 -1.90 4.29
C PRO A 74 -2.74 -2.95 4.20
N GLY A 75 -1.72 -2.67 3.39
CA GLY A 75 -0.60 -3.60 3.16
C GLY A 75 0.66 -2.90 2.66
N VAL A 76 0.74 -1.58 2.76
CA VAL A 76 1.91 -0.77 2.42
C VAL A 76 2.37 -0.10 3.71
N ASP A 77 3.65 -0.20 4.00
CA ASP A 77 4.32 0.40 5.15
C ASP A 77 3.66 0.08 6.50
N VAL A 78 3.26 -1.18 6.67
CA VAL A 78 2.64 -1.69 7.90
C VAL A 78 3.73 -1.95 8.95
N LEU A 79 3.62 -1.29 10.10
CA LEU A 79 4.51 -1.52 11.24
C LEU A 79 4.09 -2.79 11.99
N ALA A 80 4.98 -3.78 12.06
CA ALA A 80 4.74 -5.04 12.75
C ALA A 80 5.90 -5.46 13.66
N ALA A 81 5.62 -6.31 14.65
CA ALA A 81 6.63 -6.92 15.50
C ALA A 81 7.46 -7.96 14.72
N PHE A 82 8.77 -8.00 14.97
CA PHE A 82 9.70 -8.93 14.35
C PHE A 82 10.70 -9.46 15.39
N PRO A 83 11.02 -10.77 15.39
CA PRO A 83 11.94 -11.34 16.35
C PRO A 83 13.39 -10.87 16.12
N PRO A 84 14.23 -10.81 17.17
CA PRO A 84 13.87 -10.80 18.58
C PRO A 84 13.61 -9.34 19.04
N ASN A 85 12.36 -9.02 19.36
CA ASN A 85 11.94 -7.71 19.94
C ASN A 85 12.22 -6.46 19.10
N LYS A 86 12.22 -6.57 17.78
CA LYS A 86 12.30 -5.42 16.88
C LYS A 86 10.92 -5.10 16.32
N LYS A 87 10.76 -3.87 15.80
CA LYS A 87 9.63 -3.50 14.96
C LYS A 87 10.18 -3.17 13.58
N TYR A 88 9.52 -3.65 12.55
CA TYR A 88 9.90 -3.38 11.17
C TYR A 88 8.68 -2.92 10.39
N ILE A 89 8.94 -2.14 9.35
CA ILE A 89 7.95 -1.69 8.40
C ILE A 89 7.97 -2.68 7.24
N PHE A 90 6.79 -3.16 6.85
CA PHE A 90 6.66 -4.10 5.76
C PHE A 90 5.59 -3.68 4.76
N SER A 91 5.87 -4.01 3.50
CA SER A 91 4.97 -3.80 2.37
C SER A 91 4.74 -5.12 1.64
N GLY A 92 3.48 -5.40 1.29
CA GLY A 92 3.09 -6.59 0.53
C GLY A 92 1.69 -7.09 0.86
N HIS A 93 1.08 -7.83 -0.08
CA HIS A 93 -0.23 -8.46 0.09
C HIS A 93 -0.27 -9.44 1.29
N GLN A 94 0.87 -10.05 1.63
CA GLN A 94 0.99 -10.94 2.80
C GLN A 94 0.55 -10.24 4.10
N TRP A 95 0.76 -8.93 4.23
CA TRP A 95 0.39 -8.16 5.43
C TRP A 95 -1.07 -7.73 5.49
N GLN A 96 -1.81 -7.88 4.38
CA GLN A 96 -3.27 -7.69 4.37
C GLN A 96 -4.00 -8.88 5.03
N HIS A 97 -3.43 -10.09 4.94
CA HIS A 97 -4.09 -11.31 5.43
C HIS A 97 -4.33 -11.32 6.94
N PRO A 98 -3.35 -10.95 7.80
CA PRO A 98 -3.59 -10.86 9.24
C PRO A 98 -4.75 -9.92 9.57
N MET A 99 -4.84 -8.75 8.93
CA MET A 99 -5.94 -7.80 9.17
C MET A 99 -7.30 -8.37 8.75
N LEU A 100 -7.38 -8.99 7.58
CA LEU A 100 -8.63 -9.62 7.11
C LEU A 100 -9.04 -10.79 8.01
N LEU A 101 -8.06 -11.57 8.50
CA LEU A 101 -8.31 -12.66 9.44
C LEU A 101 -8.81 -12.14 10.79
N GLU A 102 -8.22 -11.05 11.31
CA GLU A 102 -8.67 -10.38 12.53
C GLU A 102 -10.11 -9.90 12.40
N TRP A 103 -10.47 -9.26 11.28
CA TRP A 103 -11.84 -8.82 11.03
C TRP A 103 -12.81 -9.99 10.96
N ALA A 104 -12.44 -11.06 10.26
CA ALA A 104 -13.25 -12.27 10.17
C ALA A 104 -13.43 -12.96 11.54
N ALA A 105 -12.36 -13.00 12.35
CA ALA A 105 -12.39 -13.56 13.70
C ALA A 105 -13.27 -12.73 14.65
N LEU A 106 -13.18 -11.40 14.56
CA LEU A 106 -14.04 -10.49 15.34
C LEU A 106 -15.51 -10.69 14.98
N LEU A 107 -15.83 -10.71 13.68
CA LEU A 107 -17.18 -10.97 13.20
C LEU A 107 -17.68 -12.35 13.64
N LYS A 108 -16.84 -13.39 13.60
CA LYS A 108 -17.19 -14.72 14.09
C LYS A 108 -17.39 -14.78 15.60
N ALA A 109 -16.65 -13.98 16.37
CA ALA A 109 -16.78 -13.93 17.81
C ALA A 109 -18.12 -13.30 18.24
N VAL A 110 -18.56 -12.26 17.52
CA VAL A 110 -19.85 -11.57 17.74
C VAL A 110 -21.02 -12.37 17.15
N HIS A 111 -20.84 -12.92 15.95
CA HIS A 111 -21.85 -13.68 15.21
C HIS A 111 -21.41 -15.14 15.02
N ARG A 112 -21.51 -15.93 16.10
CA ARG A 112 -20.99 -17.31 16.15
C ARG A 112 -21.70 -18.25 15.17
N GLU A 113 -22.93 -17.95 14.80
CA GLU A 113 -23.79 -18.69 13.86
C GLU A 113 -23.48 -18.39 12.39
N TRP A 114 -22.78 -17.29 12.08
CA TRP A 114 -22.51 -16.92 10.69
C TRP A 114 -21.60 -17.93 10.00
N SER A 115 -21.96 -18.29 8.76
CA SER A 115 -21.11 -19.10 7.89
C SER A 115 -19.91 -18.28 7.38
N PRO A 116 -18.83 -18.92 6.90
CA PRO A 116 -17.71 -18.21 6.27
C PRO A 116 -18.15 -17.31 5.11
N ALA A 117 -19.16 -17.74 4.35
CA ALA A 117 -19.74 -16.95 3.26
C ALA A 117 -20.48 -15.71 3.78
N ALA A 118 -21.20 -15.81 4.90
CA ALA A 118 -21.87 -14.67 5.52
C ALA A 118 -20.87 -13.62 6.03
N ILE A 119 -19.79 -14.05 6.69
CA ILE A 119 -18.71 -13.15 7.15
C ILE A 119 -18.05 -12.44 5.96
N ARG A 120 -17.70 -13.20 4.92
CA ARG A 120 -17.13 -12.63 3.69
C ARG A 120 -18.09 -11.64 3.03
N SER A 121 -19.37 -11.98 2.94
CA SER A 121 -20.41 -11.11 2.37
C SER A 121 -20.53 -9.80 3.16
N ALA A 122 -20.58 -9.88 4.49
CA ALA A 122 -20.63 -8.71 5.36
C ALA A 122 -19.43 -7.80 5.11
N ILE A 123 -18.20 -8.34 5.14
CA ILE A 123 -16.98 -7.59 4.89
C ILE A 123 -16.99 -6.91 3.51
N MET A 124 -17.39 -7.62 2.45
CA MET A 124 -17.42 -7.09 1.09
C MET A 124 -18.48 -6.00 0.89
N THR A 125 -19.69 -6.21 1.43
CA THR A 125 -20.83 -5.29 1.23
C THR A 125 -20.74 -4.03 2.08
N THR A 126 -19.96 -4.06 3.16
CA THR A 126 -19.65 -2.86 3.97
C THR A 126 -18.36 -2.17 3.58
N ALA A 127 -17.65 -2.66 2.57
CA ALA A 127 -16.43 -2.02 2.08
C ALA A 127 -16.76 -0.68 1.40
N TYR A 128 -15.85 0.29 1.52
CA TYR A 128 -15.96 1.58 0.84
C TYR A 128 -15.15 1.60 -0.45
N THR A 129 -15.57 2.41 -1.41
CA THR A 129 -14.93 2.57 -2.74
C THR A 129 -14.26 3.92 -2.93
N ASP A 130 -14.36 4.80 -1.94
CA ASP A 130 -13.90 6.18 -2.03
C ASP A 130 -12.63 6.42 -1.20
N ASP A 131 -11.78 7.31 -1.68
CA ASP A 131 -10.60 7.78 -0.96
C ASP A 131 -10.93 8.99 -0.06
N ASN A 132 -9.93 9.44 0.70
CA ASN A 132 -10.01 10.62 1.56
C ASN A 132 -10.10 11.97 0.80
N THR A 133 -10.28 11.93 -0.53
CA THR A 133 -10.65 13.07 -1.37
C THR A 133 -12.11 12.98 -1.85
N HIS A 134 -12.86 11.99 -1.35
CA HIS A 134 -14.25 11.70 -1.73
C HIS A 134 -14.39 11.35 -3.22
N THR A 135 -13.36 10.72 -3.80
CA THR A 135 -13.38 10.20 -5.17
C THR A 135 -13.06 8.72 -5.18
N THR A 136 -13.33 8.03 -6.28
CA THR A 136 -13.04 6.60 -6.39
C THR A 136 -11.57 6.30 -6.14
N ILE A 137 -11.30 5.24 -5.35
CA ILE A 137 -9.96 4.78 -5.02
C ILE A 137 -9.13 4.56 -6.30
N LYS A 138 -7.94 5.18 -6.33
CA LYS A 138 -7.06 5.17 -7.50
C LYS A 138 -6.09 4.00 -7.49
N ASP A 139 -5.72 3.51 -8.67
CA ASP A 139 -4.61 2.57 -8.85
C ASP A 139 -3.29 3.31 -8.98
N LYS A 140 -2.32 3.01 -8.11
CA LYS A 140 -0.97 3.58 -8.12
C LYS A 140 -0.09 2.97 -9.21
N GLY A 141 -0.47 1.81 -9.77
CA GLY A 141 0.32 1.09 -10.78
C GLY A 141 0.19 1.58 -12.22
N VAL A 142 -0.73 2.50 -12.51
CA VAL A 142 -0.93 2.99 -13.88
C VAL A 142 0.04 4.13 -14.16
N VAL A 143 1.25 3.78 -14.59
CA VAL A 143 2.23 4.74 -15.14
C VAL A 143 2.07 4.92 -16.66
N PHE A 144 1.21 4.13 -17.31
CA PHE A 144 0.91 4.26 -18.74
C PHE A 144 -0.58 4.07 -19.02
N PRO A 145 -1.19 4.88 -19.91
CA PRO A 145 -2.52 4.56 -20.43
C PRO A 145 -2.48 3.18 -21.09
N PRO A 146 -3.60 2.43 -21.08
CA PRO A 146 -3.67 1.17 -21.81
C PRO A 146 -3.28 1.44 -23.26
N ARG A 147 -2.23 0.76 -23.74
CA ARG A 147 -1.93 0.79 -25.18
C ARG A 147 -3.07 0.07 -25.90
N PRO A 148 -3.51 0.60 -27.06
CA PRO A 148 -4.63 0.08 -27.82
C PRO A 148 -4.45 -1.39 -28.22
#